data_AF-A0A946KAB0-F1
#
_entry.id   AF-A0A946KAB0-F1
#
_cell.length_a   1.000
_cell.length_b   1.000
_cell.length_c   1.000
_cell.angle_alpha   90.00
_cell.angle_beta   90.00
_cell.angle_gamma   90.00
#
_symmetry.space_group_name_H-M   'P 1'
#
loop_
_entity.id
_entity.type
_entity.pdbx_description
1 polymer ?
#
loop_
_entity_poly.entity_id
_entity_poly.type
_entity_poly.pdbx_seq_one_letter_code
_entity_poly.pdbx_strand_id
1 'polypeptide(L)'
;MDSGYCKRFRMEIDLPRSFVPSASLPTGYHLVPWNEGLLDAHARTKHEAFCNEIDAQVFPCLGVLSGCRRLMHEIRKKPGFLPEATWLIARHGGRFREHEETLPTPLEWCGTIQGVIDRSGVGSIQNIGIVPTQRGSGLGSVLIEHALFGFQTAGAYRATLEVTAENIAAIRLYQRLGFRRSKTIYKPVDSTLFTDSGDSSINPLPLGFPASRMQHQSEFNETGKKQQDLIATMVSSVVDGLAVAETPPDMADSTNDNLQMMPSGASKPLIGTS
;
A
#
# COMPACT_ATOMS: atom_id res chain seq x y z
N MET A 1 22.56 -0.31 4.96
CA MET A 1 21.49 -1.17 5.54
C MET A 1 21.32 -2.31 4.56
N ASP A 2 21.94 -3.45 4.87
CA ASP A 2 22.15 -4.59 3.97
C ASP A 2 21.06 -5.67 4.12
N SER A 3 19.84 -5.36 3.69
CA SER A 3 18.84 -6.42 3.53
C SER A 3 17.93 -6.02 2.39
N GLY A 4 18.05 -6.71 1.26
CA GLY A 4 17.18 -6.55 0.09
C GLY A 4 15.75 -7.04 0.34
N TYR A 5 15.21 -6.83 1.56
CA TYR A 5 13.88 -7.21 2.00
C TYR A 5 13.29 -6.10 2.89
N CYS A 6 12.05 -5.72 2.60
CA CYS A 6 11.22 -4.84 3.41
C CYS A 6 10.29 -5.66 4.30
N LYS A 7 10.27 -5.31 5.59
CA LYS A 7 9.37 -5.91 6.58
C LYS A 7 8.01 -5.21 6.51
N ARG A 8 6.94 -6.00 6.40
CA ARG A 8 5.55 -5.53 6.36
C ARG A 8 4.72 -6.28 7.39
N PHE A 9 3.71 -5.63 7.93
CA PHE A 9 2.72 -6.26 8.80
C PHE A 9 1.40 -6.42 8.05
N ARG A 10 0.85 -7.63 8.07
CA ARG A 10 -0.57 -7.83 7.78
C ARG A 10 -1.35 -7.48 9.03
N MET A 11 -2.32 -6.60 8.88
CA MET A 11 -3.25 -6.23 9.94
C MET A 11 -4.67 -6.63 9.54
N GLU A 12 -5.48 -7.01 10.52
CA GLU A 12 -6.86 -7.45 10.32
C GLU A 12 -7.82 -6.90 11.37
N ILE A 13 -9.09 -6.83 10.99
CA ILE A 13 -10.21 -6.44 11.85
C ILE A 13 -11.42 -7.35 11.57
N ASP A 14 -12.08 -7.81 12.64
CA ASP A 14 -13.34 -8.56 12.59
C ASP A 14 -14.50 -7.57 12.46
N LEU A 15 -15.21 -7.56 11.33
CA LEU A 15 -16.20 -6.52 11.03
C LEU A 15 -17.46 -6.62 11.91
N PRO A 16 -18.06 -7.82 12.11
CA PRO A 16 -19.22 -7.95 12.99
C PRO A 16 -18.97 -7.58 14.46
N ARG A 17 -17.74 -7.78 14.96
CA ARG A 17 -17.42 -7.62 16.39
C ARG A 17 -16.69 -6.33 16.75
N SER A 18 -16.29 -5.54 15.76
CA SER A 18 -15.49 -4.34 16.02
C SER A 18 -16.32 -3.07 15.95
N PHE A 19 -16.14 -2.22 16.96
CA PHE A 19 -16.59 -0.84 16.89
C PHE A 19 -15.52 -0.02 16.15
N VAL A 20 -15.85 0.45 14.95
CA VAL A 20 -15.02 1.40 14.21
C VAL A 20 -15.40 2.80 14.67
N PRO A 21 -14.48 3.58 15.27
CA PRO A 21 -14.78 4.95 15.65
C PRO A 21 -15.19 5.77 14.43
N SER A 22 -16.32 6.47 14.54
CA SER A 22 -16.76 7.32 13.43
C SER A 22 -15.88 8.55 13.31
N ALA A 23 -15.40 8.79 12.10
CA ALA A 23 -14.56 9.91 11.71
C ALA A 23 -15.40 10.92 10.94
N SER A 24 -15.49 12.14 11.47
CA SER A 24 -16.14 13.24 10.77
C SER A 24 -15.25 13.75 9.63
N LEU A 25 -15.77 13.82 8.42
CA LEU A 25 -15.10 14.50 7.31
C LEU A 25 -14.97 16.00 7.63
N PRO A 26 -13.76 16.60 7.61
CA PRO A 26 -13.59 18.01 7.92
C PRO A 26 -14.30 18.92 6.90
N THR A 27 -14.69 20.12 7.34
CA THR A 27 -15.36 21.11 6.49
C THR A 27 -14.54 21.43 5.23
N GLY A 28 -15.20 21.46 4.07
CA GLY A 28 -14.59 21.78 2.79
C GLY A 28 -14.02 20.57 2.03
N TYR A 29 -13.97 19.39 2.66
CA TYR A 29 -13.67 18.14 1.98
C TYR A 29 -14.95 17.42 1.55
N HIS A 30 -14.83 16.64 0.49
CA HIS A 30 -15.89 15.81 -0.07
C HIS A 30 -15.37 14.40 -0.28
N LEU A 31 -16.14 13.40 0.17
CA LEU A 31 -15.94 12.02 -0.22
C LEU A 31 -16.57 11.81 -1.59
N VAL A 32 -15.82 11.17 -2.49
CA VAL A 32 -16.24 10.90 -3.86
C VAL A 32 -16.21 9.39 -4.06
N PRO A 33 -17.38 8.75 -4.31
CA PRO A 33 -17.45 7.31 -4.54
C PRO A 33 -16.79 6.96 -5.88
N TRP A 34 -16.28 5.73 -5.97
CA TRP A 34 -15.74 5.21 -7.22
C TRP A 34 -16.73 5.34 -8.39
N ASN A 35 -16.21 5.74 -9.55
CA ASN A 35 -16.79 5.45 -10.85
C ASN A 35 -15.66 5.29 -11.88
N GLU A 36 -15.97 4.73 -13.04
CA GLU A 36 -14.95 4.44 -14.07
C GLU A 36 -14.21 5.69 -14.57
N GLY A 37 -14.90 6.84 -14.61
CA GLY A 37 -14.31 8.12 -15.00
C GLY A 37 -13.26 8.66 -14.03
N LEU A 38 -13.22 8.13 -12.79
CA LEU A 38 -12.28 8.55 -11.75
C LEU A 38 -11.01 7.71 -11.67
N LEU A 39 -10.83 6.71 -12.54
CA LEU A 39 -9.66 5.85 -12.53
C LEU A 39 -8.35 6.65 -12.56
N ASP A 40 -8.28 7.65 -13.43
CA ASP A 40 -7.11 8.50 -13.61
C ASP A 40 -6.92 9.48 -12.42
N ALA A 41 -8.00 9.89 -11.76
CA ALA A 41 -7.93 10.66 -10.51
C ALA A 41 -7.31 9.80 -9.40
N HIS A 42 -7.79 8.58 -9.20
CA HIS A 42 -7.18 7.61 -8.26
C HIS A 42 -5.70 7.37 -8.56
N ALA A 43 -5.33 7.22 -9.83
CA ALA A 43 -3.93 7.01 -10.22
C ALA A 43 -3.05 8.21 -9.88
N ARG A 44 -3.50 9.45 -10.17
CA ARG A 44 -2.76 10.67 -9.82
C ARG A 44 -2.64 10.86 -8.31
N THR A 45 -3.74 10.74 -7.57
CA THR A 45 -3.73 10.90 -6.11
C THR A 45 -2.86 9.85 -5.44
N LYS A 46 -2.86 8.61 -5.95
CA LYS A 46 -1.95 7.55 -5.51
C LYS A 46 -0.50 7.93 -5.77
N HIS A 47 -0.17 8.34 -6.99
CA HIS A 47 1.19 8.78 -7.33
C HIS A 47 1.64 9.90 -6.39
N GLU A 48 0.83 10.92 -6.19
CA GLU A 48 1.15 12.05 -5.30
C GLU A 48 1.28 11.64 -3.82
N ALA A 49 0.46 10.69 -3.36
CA ALA A 49 0.51 10.20 -1.98
C ALA A 49 1.73 9.33 -1.68
N PHE A 50 2.29 8.64 -2.68
CA PHE A 50 3.32 7.61 -2.50
C PHE A 50 4.66 7.90 -3.15
N CYS A 51 4.78 8.82 -4.11
CA CYS A 51 6.00 8.96 -4.93
C CYS A 51 7.29 9.25 -4.14
N ASN A 52 7.16 9.85 -2.95
CA ASN A 52 8.27 10.17 -2.05
C ASN A 52 8.25 9.31 -0.77
N GLU A 53 7.42 8.26 -0.72
CA GLU A 53 7.28 7.39 0.44
C GLU A 53 8.15 6.13 0.35
N ILE A 54 8.41 5.52 1.50
CA ILE A 54 9.14 4.24 1.60
C ILE A 54 8.46 3.17 0.75
N ASP A 55 7.12 3.19 0.67
CA ASP A 55 6.36 2.22 -0.14
C ASP A 55 6.67 2.33 -1.64
N ALA A 56 7.12 3.48 -2.17
CA ALA A 56 7.59 3.58 -3.56
C ALA A 56 8.96 2.90 -3.77
N GLN A 57 9.74 2.69 -2.70
CA GLN A 57 10.97 1.91 -2.76
C GLN A 57 10.67 0.40 -2.81
N VAL A 58 9.59 -0.02 -2.15
CA VAL A 58 9.12 -1.43 -2.13
C VAL A 58 8.31 -1.75 -3.37
N PHE A 59 7.55 -0.78 -3.89
CA PHE A 59 6.70 -0.90 -5.05
C PHE A 59 6.99 0.26 -6.03
N PRO A 60 8.02 0.14 -6.88
CA PRO A 60 8.43 1.20 -7.80
C PRO A 60 7.33 1.71 -8.74
N CYS A 61 6.30 0.89 -9.01
CA CYS A 61 5.14 1.31 -9.79
C CYS A 61 4.33 2.46 -9.13
N LEU A 62 4.46 2.65 -7.82
CA LEU A 62 3.87 3.78 -7.09
C LEU A 62 4.68 5.08 -7.25
N GLY A 63 5.96 4.98 -7.62
CA GLY A 63 6.84 6.12 -7.86
C GLY A 63 6.58 6.85 -9.18
N VAL A 64 5.88 6.22 -10.12
CA VAL A 64 5.63 6.75 -11.48
C VAL A 64 4.14 6.74 -11.80
N LEU A 65 3.63 7.84 -12.35
CA LEU A 65 2.20 7.99 -12.68
C LEU A 65 1.67 6.91 -13.65
N SER A 66 2.46 6.52 -14.67
CA SER A 66 2.08 5.44 -15.59
C SER A 66 1.94 4.09 -14.88
N GLY A 67 2.81 3.81 -13.90
CA GLY A 67 2.72 2.64 -13.03
C GLY A 67 1.44 2.66 -12.18
N CYS A 68 1.10 3.81 -11.60
CA CYS A 68 -0.14 3.99 -10.84
C CYS A 68 -1.40 3.78 -11.69
N ARG A 69 -1.40 4.28 -12.94
CA ARG A 69 -2.50 4.07 -13.90
C ARG A 69 -2.68 2.59 -14.21
N ARG A 70 -1.58 1.91 -14.55
CA ARG A 70 -1.60 0.47 -14.83
C ARG A 70 -2.09 -0.32 -13.62
N LEU A 71 -1.58 -0.01 -12.43
CA LEU A 71 -2.01 -0.64 -11.18
C LEU A 71 -3.51 -0.44 -10.94
N MET A 72 -4.05 0.76 -11.18
CA MET A 72 -5.49 1.00 -11.05
C MET A 72 -6.32 0.18 -12.05
N HIS A 73 -5.88 0.06 -13.30
CA HIS A 73 -6.54 -0.80 -14.28
C HIS A 73 -6.55 -2.28 -13.86
N GLU A 74 -5.43 -2.79 -13.34
CA GLU A 74 -5.35 -4.18 -12.90
C GLU A 74 -6.16 -4.45 -11.63
N ILE A 75 -6.17 -3.52 -10.67
CA ILE A 75 -7.05 -3.60 -9.49
C ILE A 75 -8.52 -3.61 -9.91
N ARG A 76 -8.92 -2.75 -10.85
CA ARG A 76 -10.30 -2.71 -11.34
C ARG A 76 -10.73 -4.02 -12.01
N LYS A 77 -9.83 -4.68 -12.74
CA LYS A 77 -10.11 -5.96 -13.41
C LYS A 77 -10.18 -7.15 -12.46
N LYS A 78 -9.73 -7.03 -11.22
CA LYS A 78 -9.76 -8.14 -10.27
C LYS A 78 -11.19 -8.61 -9.99
N PRO A 79 -11.45 -9.92 -10.01
CA PRO A 79 -12.66 -10.46 -9.43
C PRO A 79 -12.78 -10.00 -7.96
N GLY A 80 -13.89 -9.36 -7.63
CA GLY A 80 -14.15 -8.84 -6.29
C GLY A 80 -13.63 -7.42 -6.03
N PHE A 81 -13.17 -6.67 -7.04
CA PHE A 81 -13.05 -5.22 -6.88
C PHE A 81 -14.38 -4.63 -6.38
N LEU A 82 -14.33 -3.84 -5.31
CA LEU A 82 -15.52 -3.36 -4.62
C LEU A 82 -15.61 -1.82 -4.72
N PRO A 83 -16.47 -1.28 -5.62
CA PRO A 83 -16.74 0.15 -5.72
C PRO A 83 -17.15 0.79 -4.39
N GLU A 84 -17.96 0.08 -3.59
CA GLU A 84 -18.51 0.52 -2.31
C GLU A 84 -17.41 0.72 -1.24
N ALA A 85 -16.26 0.08 -1.41
CA ALA A 85 -15.08 0.24 -0.57
C ALA A 85 -13.93 1.02 -1.25
N THR A 86 -14.20 1.68 -2.37
CA THR A 86 -13.21 2.44 -3.14
C THR A 86 -13.62 3.90 -3.23
N TRP A 87 -12.78 4.79 -2.68
CA TRP A 87 -13.15 6.20 -2.45
C TRP A 87 -11.99 7.15 -2.74
N LEU A 88 -12.35 8.37 -3.14
CA LEU A 88 -11.48 9.54 -3.14
C LEU A 88 -11.94 10.54 -2.08
N ILE A 89 -11.01 11.34 -1.59
CA ILE A 89 -11.31 12.60 -0.92
C ILE A 89 -10.87 13.74 -1.82
N ALA A 90 -11.74 14.72 -1.97
CA ALA A 90 -11.51 15.92 -2.74
C ALA A 90 -11.73 17.17 -1.89
N ARG A 91 -11.12 18.28 -2.26
CA ARG A 91 -11.31 19.60 -1.65
C ARG A 91 -11.41 20.64 -2.76
N HIS A 92 -12.26 21.64 -2.59
CA HIS A 92 -12.21 22.80 -3.48
C HIS A 92 -10.92 23.58 -3.22
N GLY A 93 -10.08 23.74 -4.25
CA GLY A 93 -8.83 24.48 -4.13
C GLY A 93 -9.09 25.92 -3.69
N GLY A 94 -8.47 26.35 -2.60
CA GLY A 94 -8.52 27.74 -2.18
C GLY A 94 -7.46 28.53 -2.94
N ARG A 95 -7.85 29.43 -3.84
CA ARG A 95 -6.94 30.50 -4.28
C ARG A 95 -7.54 31.85 -3.95
N PHE A 96 -7.05 32.44 -2.86
CA PHE A 96 -6.88 33.88 -2.79
C PHE A 96 -5.66 34.25 -3.65
N ARG A 97 -5.89 34.56 -4.92
CA ARG A 97 -5.07 35.52 -5.66
C ARG A 97 -6.06 36.52 -6.24
N GLU A 98 -6.07 37.73 -5.70
CA GLU A 98 -7.02 38.81 -5.99
C GLU A 98 -6.97 39.33 -7.45
N HIS A 99 -6.35 38.61 -8.39
CA HIS A 99 -6.21 39.03 -9.77
C HIS A 99 -6.17 37.82 -10.72
N GLU A 100 -7.28 37.11 -10.88
CA GLU A 100 -7.62 36.34 -12.10
C GLU A 100 -9.03 35.72 -11.95
N GLU A 101 -10.06 36.52 -12.22
CA GLU A 101 -11.42 36.04 -12.43
C GLU A 101 -11.51 35.34 -13.79
N THR A 102 -11.34 34.01 -13.92
CA THR A 102 -11.98 33.26 -15.04
C THR A 102 -11.93 31.72 -15.07
N LEU A 103 -11.46 30.99 -14.06
CA LEU A 103 -11.68 29.52 -14.03
C LEU A 103 -12.21 29.04 -12.67
N PRO A 104 -13.15 28.06 -12.66
CA PRO A 104 -13.47 27.33 -11.44
C PRO A 104 -12.16 26.80 -10.85
N THR A 105 -11.91 27.08 -9.57
CA THR A 105 -10.76 26.51 -8.87
C THR A 105 -10.82 24.98 -9.02
N PRO A 106 -9.80 24.35 -9.63
CA PRO A 106 -9.83 22.93 -9.87
C PRO A 106 -9.96 22.18 -8.55
N LEU A 107 -10.73 21.10 -8.60
CA LEU A 107 -10.88 20.20 -7.47
C LEU A 107 -9.52 19.56 -7.14
N GLU A 108 -9.08 19.68 -5.91
CA GLU A 108 -7.84 19.08 -5.41
C GLU A 108 -8.15 17.70 -4.84
N TRP A 109 -7.45 16.67 -5.29
CA TRP A 109 -7.63 15.31 -4.79
C TRP A 109 -6.67 15.05 -3.63
N CYS A 110 -7.21 14.84 -2.43
CA CYS A 110 -6.44 14.83 -1.19
C CYS A 110 -6.11 13.42 -0.68
N GLY A 111 -6.86 12.41 -1.11
CA GLY A 111 -6.66 11.04 -0.64
C GLY A 111 -7.40 10.00 -1.46
N THR A 112 -6.93 8.76 -1.37
CA THR A 112 -7.46 7.62 -2.12
C THR A 112 -7.43 6.36 -1.27
N ILE A 113 -8.38 5.45 -1.51
CA ILE A 113 -8.39 4.07 -1.00
C ILE A 113 -9.00 3.14 -2.05
N GLN A 114 -8.57 1.88 -2.10
CA GLN A 114 -9.23 0.83 -2.89
C GLN A 114 -9.61 -0.35 -2.00
N GLY A 115 -10.75 -0.96 -2.30
CA GLY A 115 -11.22 -2.17 -1.65
C GLY A 115 -11.43 -3.32 -2.62
N VAL A 116 -11.00 -4.52 -2.23
CA VAL A 116 -11.23 -5.78 -2.95
C VAL A 116 -11.73 -6.83 -1.97
N ILE A 117 -12.76 -7.58 -2.32
CA ILE A 117 -13.24 -8.74 -1.54
C ILE A 117 -12.82 -10.03 -2.25
N ASP A 118 -12.23 -10.97 -1.51
CA ASP A 118 -11.91 -12.28 -2.08
C ASP A 118 -13.09 -13.24 -2.02
N ARG A 119 -12.95 -14.41 -2.67
CA ARG A 119 -14.00 -15.45 -2.69
C ARG A 119 -14.30 -16.05 -1.31
N SER A 120 -13.41 -15.88 -0.34
CA SER A 120 -13.64 -16.35 1.02
C SER A 120 -14.51 -15.39 1.82
N GLY A 121 -14.79 -14.18 1.31
CA GLY A 121 -15.56 -13.15 2.03
C GLY A 121 -14.68 -12.25 2.91
N VAL A 122 -13.38 -12.18 2.62
CA VAL A 122 -12.44 -11.29 3.32
C VAL A 122 -12.17 -10.06 2.46
N GLY A 123 -12.39 -8.88 3.04
CA GLY A 123 -12.05 -7.59 2.44
C GLY A 123 -10.56 -7.28 2.56
N SER A 124 -10.01 -6.60 1.55
CA SER A 124 -8.62 -6.16 1.47
C SER A 124 -8.58 -4.68 1.12
N ILE A 125 -8.12 -3.85 2.07
CA ILE A 125 -7.80 -2.44 1.83
C ILE A 125 -6.45 -2.36 1.14
N GLN A 126 -6.42 -1.65 0.01
CA GLN A 126 -5.24 -1.52 -0.85
C GLN A 126 -4.96 -0.05 -1.18
N ASN A 127 -3.68 0.29 -1.23
CA ASN A 127 -3.14 1.59 -1.64
C ASN A 127 -3.87 2.80 -1.02
N ILE A 128 -4.16 2.71 0.28
CA ILE A 128 -4.63 3.86 1.03
C ILE A 128 -3.53 4.91 1.14
N GLY A 129 -3.79 6.10 0.64
CA GLY A 129 -2.82 7.20 0.64
C GLY A 129 -3.49 8.55 0.81
N ILE A 130 -2.86 9.41 1.61
CA ILE A 130 -3.22 10.83 1.76
C ILE A 130 -2.05 11.65 1.21
N VAL A 131 -2.37 12.62 0.35
CA VAL A 131 -1.40 13.57 -0.20
C VAL A 131 -0.65 14.26 0.96
N PRO A 132 0.69 14.39 0.92
CA PRO A 132 1.48 14.87 2.05
C PRO A 132 0.98 16.16 2.70
N THR A 133 0.57 17.14 1.89
CA THR A 133 0.07 18.45 2.36
C THR A 133 -1.27 18.39 3.10
N GLN A 134 -1.97 17.25 3.03
CA GLN A 134 -3.32 17.04 3.60
C GLN A 134 -3.31 16.07 4.79
N ARG A 135 -2.13 15.59 5.20
CA ARG A 135 -1.98 14.65 6.33
C ARG A 135 -2.25 15.32 7.67
N GLY A 136 -2.47 14.50 8.70
CA GLY A 136 -2.77 14.98 10.06
C GLY A 136 -4.21 15.52 10.26
N SER A 137 -5.01 15.59 9.19
CA SER A 137 -6.38 16.14 9.23
C SER A 137 -7.50 15.08 9.39
N GLY A 138 -7.16 13.85 9.79
CA GLY A 138 -8.13 12.78 10.00
C GLY A 138 -8.67 12.10 8.72
N LEU A 139 -8.30 12.57 7.53
CA LEU A 139 -8.79 12.04 6.24
C LEU A 139 -8.57 10.54 6.04
N GLY A 140 -7.44 10.01 6.52
CA GLY A 140 -7.14 8.58 6.46
C GLY A 140 -8.13 7.74 7.26
N SER A 141 -8.56 8.23 8.43
CA SER A 141 -9.60 7.54 9.23
C SER A 141 -10.92 7.46 8.48
N VAL A 142 -11.31 8.57 7.84
CA VAL A 142 -12.56 8.67 7.07
C VAL A 142 -12.57 7.68 5.90
N LEU A 143 -11.47 7.60 5.13
CA LEU A 143 -11.37 6.64 4.03
C LEU A 143 -11.49 5.20 4.51
N ILE A 144 -10.82 4.85 5.62
CA ILE A 144 -10.84 3.50 6.17
C ILE A 144 -12.24 3.15 6.65
N GLU A 145 -12.89 4.02 7.42
CA GLU A 145 -14.26 3.80 7.91
C GLU A 145 -15.23 3.53 6.75
N HIS A 146 -15.20 4.35 5.70
CA HIS A 146 -16.04 4.16 4.52
C HIS A 146 -15.73 2.86 3.77
N ALA A 147 -14.45 2.48 3.67
CA ALA A 147 -14.09 1.19 3.08
C ALA A 147 -14.57 0.01 3.94
N LEU A 148 -14.46 0.09 5.26
CA LEU A 148 -14.95 -0.93 6.18
C LEU A 148 -16.47 -1.08 6.10
N PHE A 149 -17.20 0.03 6.00
CA PHE A 149 -18.64 0.02 5.76
C PHE A 149 -19.00 -0.62 4.41
N GLY A 150 -18.24 -0.29 3.34
CA GLY A 150 -18.36 -0.95 2.04
C GLY A 150 -18.16 -2.46 2.11
N PHE A 151 -17.15 -2.93 2.84
CA PHE A 151 -16.94 -4.36 3.05
C PHE A 151 -18.06 -5.02 3.84
N GLN A 152 -18.53 -4.38 4.91
CA GLN A 152 -19.61 -4.92 5.74
C GLN A 152 -20.92 -5.05 4.94
N THR A 153 -21.27 -4.03 4.14
CA THR A 153 -22.46 -4.06 3.28
C THR A 153 -22.36 -5.11 2.17
N ALA A 154 -21.15 -5.41 1.71
CA ALA A 154 -20.86 -6.51 0.78
C ALA A 154 -20.81 -7.90 1.46
N GLY A 155 -21.08 -7.99 2.76
CA GLY A 155 -21.13 -9.26 3.50
C GLY A 155 -19.77 -9.79 3.96
N ALA A 156 -18.71 -8.98 3.91
CA ALA A 156 -17.42 -9.39 4.45
C ALA A 156 -17.48 -9.52 5.97
N TYR A 157 -16.91 -10.60 6.50
CA TYR A 157 -16.81 -10.79 7.96
C TYR A 157 -15.48 -10.28 8.53
N ARG A 158 -14.50 -10.02 7.66
CA ARG A 158 -13.16 -9.56 8.04
C ARG A 158 -12.61 -8.59 7.00
N ALA A 159 -11.84 -7.60 7.43
CA ALA A 159 -11.04 -6.77 6.55
C ALA A 159 -9.55 -6.86 6.91
N THR A 160 -8.69 -6.79 5.90
CA THR A 160 -7.23 -6.86 6.06
C THR A 160 -6.52 -5.76 5.28
N LEU A 161 -5.32 -5.42 5.72
CA LEU A 161 -4.41 -4.52 5.03
C LEU A 161 -2.96 -4.92 5.28
N GLU A 162 -2.06 -4.40 4.46
CA GLU A 162 -0.62 -4.51 4.69
C GLU A 162 0.02 -3.14 4.86
N VAL A 163 0.97 -3.04 5.78
CA VAL A 163 1.69 -1.80 6.07
C VAL A 163 3.17 -2.09 6.28
N THR A 164 4.03 -1.23 5.72
CA THR A 164 5.48 -1.29 5.94
C THR A 164 5.80 -1.01 7.41
N ALA A 165 6.71 -1.79 8.00
CA ALA A 165 6.97 -1.79 9.44
C ALA A 165 7.49 -0.44 9.95
N GLU A 166 8.16 0.32 9.09
CA GLU A 166 8.69 1.66 9.34
C GLU A 166 7.60 2.74 9.33
N ASN A 167 6.41 2.47 8.77
CA ASN A 167 5.29 3.42 8.74
C ASN A 167 4.51 3.40 10.07
N ILE A 168 5.17 3.86 11.14
CA ILE A 168 4.63 3.89 12.50
C ILE A 168 3.35 4.71 12.60
N ALA A 169 3.24 5.80 11.82
CA ALA A 169 2.05 6.65 11.79
C ALA A 169 0.81 5.88 11.28
N ALA A 170 0.95 5.14 10.18
CA ALA A 170 -0.12 4.31 9.65
C ALA A 170 -0.48 3.16 10.60
N ILE A 171 0.52 2.48 11.18
CA ILE A 171 0.28 1.41 12.16
C ILE A 171 -0.56 1.91 13.34
N ARG A 172 -0.21 3.07 13.91
CA ARG A 172 -0.97 3.70 15.01
C ARG A 172 -2.38 4.08 14.59
N LEU A 173 -2.57 4.57 13.36
CA LEU A 173 -3.89 4.85 12.81
C LEU A 173 -4.74 3.57 12.75
N TYR A 174 -4.22 2.49 12.17
CA TYR A 174 -4.94 1.24 12.03
C TYR A 174 -5.28 0.62 13.40
N GLN A 175 -4.36 0.65 14.36
CA GLN A 175 -4.61 0.18 15.72
C GLN A 175 -5.74 0.95 16.42
N ARG A 176 -5.80 2.28 16.28
CA ARG A 176 -6.89 3.10 16.83
C ARG A 176 -8.25 2.78 16.20
N LEU A 177 -8.26 2.34 14.94
CA LEU A 177 -9.46 1.91 14.23
C LEU A 177 -9.85 0.45 14.49
N GLY A 178 -9.11 -0.25 15.37
CA GLY A 178 -9.44 -1.61 15.80
C GLY A 178 -8.69 -2.72 15.06
N PHE A 179 -7.81 -2.38 14.11
CA PHE A 179 -6.97 -3.39 13.46
C PHE A 179 -5.91 -3.95 14.41
N ARG A 180 -5.65 -5.25 14.29
CA ARG A 180 -4.60 -5.96 15.03
C ARG A 180 -3.63 -6.59 14.04
N ARG A 181 -2.36 -6.70 14.42
CA ARG A 181 -1.37 -7.40 13.60
C ARG A 181 -1.66 -8.90 13.62
N SER A 182 -1.77 -9.52 12.45
CA SER A 182 -1.95 -10.97 12.31
C SER A 182 -0.72 -11.69 11.76
N LYS A 183 0.08 -11.04 10.89
CA LYS A 183 1.27 -11.67 10.29
C LYS A 183 2.38 -10.65 10.03
N THR A 184 3.63 -11.11 10.00
CA THR A 184 4.77 -10.37 9.46
C THR A 184 5.16 -10.97 8.12
N ILE A 185 5.38 -10.13 7.12
CA ILE A 185 5.69 -10.47 5.73
C ILE A 185 7.01 -9.81 5.37
N TYR A 186 7.90 -10.52 4.68
CA TYR A 186 9.13 -9.95 4.12
C TYR A 186 8.99 -9.93 2.60
N LYS A 187 9.09 -8.74 1.99
CA LYS A 187 9.05 -8.60 0.53
C LYS A 187 10.43 -8.16 0.03
N PRO A 188 10.98 -8.78 -1.02
CA PRO A 188 12.25 -8.34 -1.56
C PRO A 188 12.15 -6.88 -2.06
N VAL A 189 13.24 -6.13 -1.93
CA VAL A 189 13.40 -4.77 -2.45
C VAL A 189 14.47 -4.86 -3.53
N ASP A 190 14.11 -4.49 -4.76
CA ASP A 190 15.08 -4.45 -5.86
C ASP A 190 16.05 -3.29 -5.64
N SER A 191 17.24 -3.63 -5.14
CA SER A 191 18.34 -2.69 -4.91
C SER A 191 19.03 -2.22 -6.21
N THR A 192 18.72 -2.84 -7.36
CA THR A 192 19.30 -2.51 -8.67
C THR A 192 18.74 -1.26 -9.33
N LEU A 193 17.65 -0.69 -8.81
CA LEU A 193 17.12 0.61 -9.26
C LEU A 193 17.85 1.82 -8.64
N PHE A 194 18.85 1.58 -7.78
CA PHE A 194 19.55 2.61 -7.01
C PHE A 194 21.00 2.85 -7.44
N THR A 195 21.41 2.49 -8.66
CA THR A 195 22.59 3.14 -9.23
C THR A 195 22.18 4.53 -9.67
N ASP A 196 22.29 5.47 -8.73
CA ASP A 196 22.47 6.87 -9.02
C ASP A 196 23.48 6.97 -10.17
N SER A 197 23.08 7.59 -11.27
CA SER A 197 23.99 8.20 -12.23
C SER A 197 24.68 9.38 -11.53
N GLY A 198 25.52 9.05 -10.55
CA GLY A 198 26.52 9.91 -9.97
C GLY A 198 27.61 10.07 -11.00
N ASP A 199 27.54 11.20 -11.70
CA ASP A 199 28.55 11.71 -12.60
C ASP A 199 29.86 11.91 -11.82
N SER A 200 30.73 10.91 -11.85
CA SER A 200 32.12 11.03 -11.44
C SER A 200 32.94 9.87 -11.99
N SER A 201 33.45 10.02 -13.21
CA SER A 201 34.88 9.85 -13.49
C SER A 201 35.11 9.86 -15.00
N ILE A 202 35.81 10.92 -15.40
CA ILE A 202 36.59 11.04 -16.63
C ILE A 202 37.35 9.74 -16.90
N ASN A 203 37.23 9.21 -18.11
CA ASN A 203 38.32 8.47 -18.75
C ASN A 203 38.45 8.91 -20.22
N PRO A 204 39.69 9.13 -20.71
CA PRO A 204 39.92 9.81 -21.98
C PRO A 204 39.65 8.88 -23.16
N LEU A 205 39.01 9.44 -24.19
CA LEU A 205 38.90 8.83 -25.52
C LEU A 205 40.29 8.50 -26.09
N PRO A 206 40.51 7.30 -26.65
CA PRO A 206 41.56 7.11 -27.65
C PRO A 206 41.02 7.45 -29.04
N LEU A 207 41.72 8.38 -29.69
CA LEU A 207 41.61 8.75 -31.10
C LEU A 207 41.70 7.55 -32.04
N GLY A 208 40.82 7.50 -33.05
CA GLY A 208 41.05 6.72 -34.26
C GLY A 208 39.80 6.25 -35.00
N PHE A 209 39.62 6.79 -36.21
CA PHE A 209 38.82 6.30 -37.36
C PHE A 209 37.47 6.97 -37.70
N PRO A 210 37.21 7.16 -39.02
CA PRO A 210 36.35 8.21 -39.54
C PRO A 210 34.88 7.80 -39.67
N ALA A 211 34.03 8.82 -39.74
CA ALA A 211 32.60 8.72 -39.94
C ALA A 211 32.22 7.90 -41.17
N SER A 212 31.43 6.84 -40.98
CA SER A 212 30.60 6.22 -42.02
C SER A 212 29.46 5.39 -41.41
N ARG A 213 28.26 5.97 -41.50
CA ARG A 213 27.00 5.33 -41.92
C ARG A 213 26.39 4.16 -41.09
N MET A 214 25.27 4.52 -40.44
CA MET A 214 24.04 3.73 -40.20
C MET A 214 24.13 2.37 -39.49
N GLN A 215 23.73 2.35 -38.22
CA GLN A 215 22.67 1.52 -37.62
C GLN A 215 22.81 1.56 -36.08
N HIS A 216 22.07 2.42 -35.38
CA HIS A 216 21.77 2.24 -33.94
C HIS A 216 20.40 2.86 -33.65
N GLN A 217 19.34 2.12 -33.96
CA GLN A 217 18.02 2.24 -33.35
C GLN A 217 17.73 0.90 -32.68
N SER A 218 18.35 0.62 -31.54
CA SER A 218 18.07 -0.60 -30.77
C SER A 218 18.36 -0.45 -29.28
N GLU A 219 19.33 0.36 -28.86
CA GLU A 219 19.69 0.44 -27.44
C GLU A 219 18.78 1.36 -26.59
N PHE A 220 18.27 2.47 -27.14
CA PHE A 220 17.33 3.33 -26.40
C PHE A 220 15.94 2.71 -26.22
N ASN A 221 15.53 1.83 -27.14
CA ASN A 221 14.23 1.16 -27.08
C ASN A 221 14.27 -0.06 -26.15
N GLU A 222 15.44 -0.73 -26.03
CA GLU A 222 15.62 -1.84 -25.10
C GLU A 222 15.54 -1.40 -23.63
N THR A 223 16.14 -0.26 -23.26
CA THR A 223 16.11 0.25 -21.88
C THR A 223 14.69 0.66 -21.46
N GLY A 224 13.94 1.31 -22.36
CA GLY A 224 12.53 1.64 -22.13
C GLY A 224 11.64 0.39 -22.04
N LYS A 225 11.90 -0.63 -22.86
CA LYS A 225 11.17 -1.90 -22.84
C LYS A 225 11.49 -2.73 -21.59
N LYS A 226 12.77 -2.82 -21.19
CA LYS A 226 13.21 -3.44 -19.92
C LYS A 226 12.57 -2.75 -18.71
N GLN A 227 12.54 -1.42 -18.69
CA GLN A 227 11.86 -0.67 -17.63
C GLN A 227 10.34 -0.92 -17.62
N GLN A 228 9.69 -0.99 -18.78
CA GLN A 228 8.25 -1.28 -18.89
C GLN A 228 7.90 -2.72 -18.48
N ASP A 229 8.77 -3.69 -18.80
CA ASP A 229 8.62 -5.11 -18.44
C ASP A 229 8.89 -5.34 -16.94
N LEU A 230 9.82 -4.59 -16.34
CA LEU A 230 10.02 -4.56 -14.89
C LEU A 230 8.81 -3.95 -14.16
N ILE A 231 8.30 -2.80 -14.63
CA ILE A 231 7.08 -2.19 -14.08
C ILE A 231 5.87 -3.14 -14.25
N ALA A 232 5.77 -3.87 -15.37
CA ALA A 232 4.75 -4.88 -15.58
C ALA A 232 4.78 -5.96 -14.49
N THR A 233 5.96 -6.51 -14.26
CA THR A 233 6.19 -7.60 -13.32
C THR A 233 5.94 -7.15 -11.87
N MET A 234 6.38 -5.93 -11.52
CA MET A 234 6.10 -5.34 -10.21
C MET A 234 4.62 -5.03 -10.00
N VAL A 235 3.90 -4.56 -11.01
CA VAL A 235 2.45 -4.37 -10.93
C VAL A 235 1.76 -5.72 -10.70
N SER A 236 2.11 -6.77 -11.44
CA SER A 236 1.59 -8.12 -11.18
C SER A 236 1.93 -8.59 -9.77
N SER A 237 3.15 -8.41 -9.25
CA SER A 237 3.52 -8.80 -7.88
C SER A 237 2.79 -8.01 -6.79
N VAL A 238 2.54 -6.72 -6.98
CA VAL A 238 1.68 -5.91 -6.09
C VAL A 238 0.27 -6.47 -6.12
N VAL A 239 -0.26 -6.76 -7.31
CA VAL A 239 -1.61 -7.28 -7.51
C VAL A 239 -1.73 -8.71 -6.92
N ASP A 240 -0.78 -9.60 -7.16
CA ASP A 240 -0.80 -11.00 -6.72
C ASP A 240 -0.49 -11.13 -5.22
N GLY A 241 0.45 -10.35 -4.69
CA GLY A 241 0.71 -10.29 -3.25
C GLY A 241 -0.46 -9.74 -2.42
N LEU A 242 -1.44 -9.11 -3.08
CA LEU A 242 -2.70 -8.66 -2.48
C LEU A 242 -3.82 -9.72 -2.59
N ALA A 243 -3.63 -10.78 -3.36
CA ALA A 243 -4.47 -11.97 -3.39
C ALA A 243 -3.78 -13.07 -2.57
N VAL A 244 -4.09 -13.10 -1.27
CA VAL A 244 -3.84 -14.22 -0.32
C VAL A 244 -2.68 -15.16 -0.72
N ALA A 245 -1.46 -14.82 -0.32
CA ALA A 245 -0.40 -15.82 -0.29
C ALA A 245 -0.63 -16.76 0.91
N GLU A 246 -1.02 -18.01 0.61
CA GLU A 246 -0.92 -19.13 1.53
C GLU A 246 0.52 -19.24 2.04
N THR A 247 0.66 -19.54 3.33
CA THR A 247 1.96 -19.58 4.02
C THR A 247 2.67 -20.88 3.67
N PRO A 248 3.95 -20.88 3.22
CA PRO A 248 4.77 -22.08 3.25
C PRO A 248 4.97 -22.52 4.70
N PRO A 249 4.84 -23.81 5.04
CA PRO A 249 5.08 -24.28 6.39
C PRO A 249 6.59 -24.52 6.56
N ASP A 250 7.35 -23.46 6.83
CA ASP A 250 8.60 -23.61 7.57
C ASP A 250 9.12 -22.26 8.07
N MET A 251 9.90 -22.30 9.14
CA MET A 251 10.29 -21.19 10.04
C MET A 251 9.32 -20.99 11.21
N ALA A 252 9.15 -22.05 12.00
CA ALA A 252 8.83 -21.93 13.41
C ALA A 252 10.01 -21.24 14.12
N ASP A 253 9.81 -20.00 14.53
CA ASP A 253 10.74 -19.31 15.41
C ASP A 253 10.54 -19.84 16.85
N SER A 254 11.63 -20.34 17.40
CA SER A 254 11.76 -20.93 18.72
C SER A 254 11.40 -19.93 19.81
N THR A 255 10.32 -20.19 20.54
CA THR A 255 10.15 -19.67 21.90
C THR A 255 9.75 -20.83 22.81
N ASN A 256 10.77 -21.52 23.32
CA ASN A 256 10.61 -22.41 24.46
C ASN A 256 11.78 -22.18 25.40
N ASP A 257 11.60 -21.25 26.34
CA ASP A 257 12.43 -21.15 27.53
C ASP A 257 11.50 -21.08 28.74
N ASN A 258 10.99 -22.26 29.11
CA ASN A 258 10.45 -22.54 30.43
C ASN A 258 11.29 -23.68 31.01
N LEU A 259 12.40 -23.32 31.65
CA LEU A 259 13.17 -24.24 32.50
C LEU A 259 12.92 -23.88 33.97
N GLN A 260 12.06 -24.66 34.63
CA GLN A 260 12.26 -24.91 36.05
C GLN A 260 11.72 -26.31 36.41
N MET A 261 12.67 -27.23 36.57
CA MET A 261 12.47 -28.56 37.12
C MET A 261 12.30 -28.49 38.65
N MET A 262 11.42 -29.37 39.15
CA MET A 262 11.12 -29.69 40.55
C MET A 262 12.37 -30.17 41.33
N PRO A 263 12.28 -30.40 42.66
CA PRO A 263 11.89 -31.76 43.06
C PRO A 263 11.05 -31.90 44.36
N SER A 264 10.23 -32.95 44.35
CA SER A 264 9.91 -33.93 45.42
C SER A 264 9.43 -33.47 46.81
N GLY A 265 8.26 -33.98 47.19
CA GLY A 265 7.83 -34.08 48.59
C GLY A 265 6.52 -34.87 48.72
N ALA A 266 6.60 -36.09 49.26
CA ALA A 266 5.49 -37.03 49.40
C ALA A 266 4.46 -36.59 50.47
N SER A 267 3.19 -36.94 50.27
CA SER A 267 2.33 -37.67 51.24
C SER A 267 0.88 -37.77 50.75
N LYS A 268 0.39 -39.01 50.60
CA LYS A 268 -1.03 -39.41 50.73
C LYS A 268 -1.36 -39.50 52.24
N PRO A 269 -2.60 -39.82 52.65
CA PRO A 269 -3.95 -39.46 52.16
C PRO A 269 -4.82 -38.94 53.35
N LEU A 270 -6.13 -38.74 53.16
CA LEU A 270 -7.23 -39.23 54.04
C LEU A 270 -8.57 -38.51 53.74
N ILE A 271 -9.55 -39.33 53.35
CA ILE A 271 -10.94 -39.41 53.83
C ILE A 271 -11.77 -38.13 53.98
N GLY A 272 -12.97 -38.16 53.39
CA GLY A 272 -14.08 -37.30 53.83
C GLY A 272 -15.29 -37.36 52.90
N THR A 273 -16.13 -38.37 53.09
CA THR A 273 -17.49 -38.46 52.54
C THR A 273 -18.38 -37.31 53.01
N SER A 274 -19.12 -36.68 52.09
CA SER A 274 -20.59 -36.49 52.10
C SER A 274 -21.00 -35.72 50.86
#